data_AF-A0A4S0MZY8-F1
#
_entry.id   AF-A0A4S0MZY8-F1
#
_cell.length_a   1.000
_cell.length_b   1.000
_cell.length_c   1.000
_cell.angle_alpha   90.00
_cell.angle_beta   90.00
_cell.angle_gamma   90.00
#
_symmetry.space_group_name_H-M   'P 1'
#
loop_
_entity.id
_entity.type
_entity.pdbx_description
1 polymer ?
#
loop_
_entity_poly.entity_id
_entity_poly.type
_entity_poly.pdbx_seq_one_letter_code
_entity_poly.pdbx_strand_id
1 'polypeptide(L)'
;GLPADELASRPGTSMGAQAYEANAAMAGHGVAILTTALFKNEIADGRLIQPFDLVGDDGHAYWLVYPTARRNVPKIRAFRDWILAEIACQ
;
A
#
# COMPACT_ATOMS: atom_id res chain seq x y z
N GLY A 1 -9.00 -12.59 -22.35
CA GLY A 1 -9.27 -12.17 -20.95
C GLY A 1 -10.75 -12.32 -20.69
N LEU A 2 -11.14 -12.48 -19.42
CA LEU A 2 -12.54 -12.40 -19.02
C LEU A 2 -13.04 -10.96 -19.24
N PRO A 3 -14.30 -10.77 -19.65
CA PRO A 3 -14.85 -9.43 -19.81
C PRO A 3 -15.02 -8.77 -18.43
N ALA A 4 -14.74 -7.47 -18.35
CA ALA A 4 -14.59 -6.75 -17.07
C ALA A 4 -15.93 -6.57 -16.31
N ASP A 5 -17.04 -6.64 -17.04
CA ASP A 5 -18.41 -6.59 -16.51
C ASP A 5 -18.72 -7.78 -15.58
N GLU A 6 -18.17 -8.96 -15.84
CA GLU A 6 -18.33 -10.13 -14.96
C GLU A 6 -17.67 -9.93 -13.59
N LEU A 7 -16.54 -9.21 -13.52
CA LEU A 7 -15.82 -8.94 -12.28
C LEU A 7 -16.60 -8.01 -11.35
N ALA A 8 -17.38 -7.07 -11.90
CA ALA A 8 -18.17 -6.12 -11.12
C ALA A 8 -19.28 -6.78 -10.30
N SER A 9 -19.74 -7.96 -10.72
CA SER A 9 -20.79 -8.74 -10.04
C SER A 9 -20.27 -9.61 -8.89
N ARG A 10 -18.94 -9.76 -8.75
CA ARG A 10 -18.34 -10.60 -7.72
C ARG A 10 -18.31 -9.86 -6.37
N PRO A 11 -18.66 -10.53 -5.26
CA PRO A 11 -18.49 -9.93 -3.94
C PRO A 11 -17.03 -9.54 -3.75
N GLY A 12 -16.76 -8.24 -3.55
CA GLY A 12 -15.43 -7.76 -3.23
C GLY A 12 -15.00 -8.33 -1.88
N THR A 13 -13.85 -9.01 -1.84
CA THR A 13 -13.25 -9.48 -0.59
C THR A 13 -12.32 -8.38 -0.06
N SER A 14 -12.88 -7.25 0.37
CA SER A 14 -12.10 -6.21 1.03
C SER A 14 -12.17 -6.40 2.53
N MET A 15 -11.02 -6.50 3.18
CA MET A 15 -10.94 -6.62 4.66
C MET A 15 -10.69 -5.26 5.32
N GLY A 16 -10.85 -4.16 4.57
CA GLY A 16 -10.75 -2.77 5.07
C GLY A 16 -9.32 -2.29 5.39
N ALA A 17 -8.35 -3.19 5.55
CA ALA A 17 -6.93 -2.85 5.69
C ALA A 17 -6.05 -3.90 5.00
N GLN A 18 -5.08 -3.43 4.22
CA GLN A 18 -4.14 -4.28 3.46
C GLN A 18 -3.32 -5.23 4.35
N ALA A 19 -3.11 -4.89 5.62
CA ALA A 19 -2.43 -5.77 6.57
C ALA A 19 -3.18 -7.11 6.77
N TYR A 20 -4.51 -7.09 6.77
CA TYR A 20 -5.30 -8.32 6.90
C TYR A 20 -5.27 -9.15 5.61
N GLU A 21 -5.32 -8.49 4.46
CA GLU A 21 -5.24 -9.12 3.15
C GLU A 21 -3.86 -9.78 2.94
N ALA A 22 -2.79 -9.09 3.35
CA ALA A 22 -1.44 -9.65 3.34
C ALA A 22 -1.29 -10.85 4.27
N ASN A 23 -1.85 -10.79 5.49
CA ASN A 23 -1.84 -11.92 6.42
C ASN A 23 -2.60 -13.13 5.87
N ALA A 24 -3.75 -12.91 5.21
CA ALA A 24 -4.51 -13.98 4.57
C ALA A 24 -3.72 -14.62 3.42
N ALA A 25 -3.05 -13.81 2.60
CA ALA A 25 -2.19 -14.32 1.52
C ALA A 25 -0.98 -15.11 2.06
N MET A 26 -0.29 -14.58 3.09
CA MET A 26 0.82 -15.28 3.76
C MET A 26 0.37 -16.60 4.43
N ALA A 27 -0.87 -16.67 4.94
CA ALA A 27 -1.45 -17.88 5.48
C ALA A 27 -1.91 -18.90 4.41
N GLY A 28 -1.75 -18.58 3.12
CA GLY A 28 -2.14 -19.45 2.02
C GLY A 28 -3.63 -19.42 1.67
N HIS A 29 -4.37 -18.40 2.11
CA HIS A 29 -5.80 -18.25 1.79
C HIS A 29 -6.08 -17.64 0.42
N GLY A 30 -5.05 -17.42 -0.42
CA GLY A 30 -5.20 -16.96 -1.79
C GLY A 30 -4.17 -15.90 -2.18
N VAL A 31 -4.59 -15.00 -3.08
CA VAL A 31 -3.80 -13.86 -3.57
C VAL A 31 -4.44 -12.56 -3.12
N ALA A 32 -3.62 -11.54 -2.87
CA ALA A 32 -4.07 -10.20 -2.48
C ALA A 32 -3.43 -9.14 -3.38
N ILE A 33 -4.17 -8.07 -3.67
CA ILE A 33 -3.65 -6.86 -4.33
C ILE A 33 -3.18 -5.92 -3.23
N LEU A 34 -1.88 -5.64 -3.18
CA LEU A 34 -1.24 -4.92 -2.08
C LEU A 34 -0.34 -3.80 -2.60
N THR A 35 -0.16 -2.77 -1.79
CA THR A 35 0.83 -1.72 -2.03
C THR A 35 2.23 -2.28 -1.75
N THR A 36 3.00 -2.55 -2.79
CA THR A 36 4.33 -3.19 -2.70
C THR A 36 5.28 -2.49 -1.73
N ALA A 37 5.23 -1.15 -1.68
CA ALA A 37 6.06 -0.34 -0.79
C ALA A 37 5.84 -0.62 0.71
N LEU A 38 4.65 -1.11 1.10
CA LEU A 38 4.32 -1.42 2.50
C LEU A 38 4.80 -2.81 2.94
N PHE A 39 5.02 -3.73 1.99
CA PHE A 39 5.34 -5.13 2.26
C PHE A 39 6.70 -5.53 1.67
N LYS A 40 7.62 -4.57 1.51
CA LYS A 40 8.96 -4.80 0.96
C LYS A 40 9.73 -5.90 1.71
N ASN A 41 9.59 -5.95 3.04
CA ASN A 41 10.27 -6.94 3.86
C ASN A 41 9.70 -8.34 3.63
N GLU A 42 8.38 -8.49 3.60
CA GLU A 42 7.70 -9.75 3.33
C GLU A 42 8.07 -10.31 1.95
N ILE A 43 8.23 -9.43 0.95
CA ILE A 43 8.69 -9.80 -0.39
C ILE A 43 10.16 -10.19 -0.37
N ALA A 44 11.03 -9.43 0.30
CA ALA A 44 12.46 -9.73 0.42
C ALA A 44 12.72 -11.06 1.17
N ASP A 45 11.92 -11.35 2.19
CA ASP A 45 11.97 -12.60 2.96
C ASP A 45 11.38 -13.80 2.19
N GLY A 46 10.74 -13.55 1.03
CA GLY A 46 10.03 -14.57 0.25
C GLY A 46 8.74 -15.08 0.90
N ARG A 47 8.24 -14.40 1.95
CA ARG A 47 6.94 -14.70 2.59
C ARG A 47 5.77 -14.30 1.70
N LEU A 48 5.97 -13.26 0.90
CA LEU A 48 5.12 -12.88 -0.22
C LEU A 48 5.94 -12.92 -1.50
N ILE A 49 5.29 -13.28 -2.60
CA ILE A 49 5.89 -13.17 -3.94
C ILE A 49 4.97 -12.35 -4.81
N GLN A 50 5.53 -11.55 -5.71
CA GLN A 50 4.77 -10.83 -6.73
C GLN A 50 4.73 -11.72 -7.99
N PRO A 51 3.62 -12.40 -8.30
CA PRO A 51 3.58 -13.40 -9.37
C PRO A 51 3.67 -12.80 -10.77
N PHE A 52 3.36 -11.51 -10.93
CA PHE A 52 3.39 -10.79 -12.20
C PHE A 52 4.18 -9.50 -12.05
N ASP A 53 4.98 -9.13 -13.04
CA ASP A 53 5.63 -7.81 -13.08
C ASP A 53 4.64 -6.71 -13.52
N LEU A 54 3.55 -6.57 -12.76
CA LEU A 54 2.46 -5.62 -13.00
C LEU A 54 2.17 -4.87 -11.70
N VAL A 55 2.27 -3.54 -11.78
CA VAL A 55 1.86 -2.63 -10.70
C VAL A 55 0.73 -1.77 -11.25
N GLY A 56 -0.45 -1.90 -10.64
CA GLY A 56 -1.60 -1.05 -10.93
C GLY A 56 -1.52 0.26 -10.17
N ASP A 57 -2.02 1.32 -10.79
CA ASP A 57 -2.30 2.60 -10.14
C ASP A 57 -3.83 2.74 -10.03
N ASP A 58 -4.34 2.85 -8.81
CA ASP A 58 -5.76 3.07 -8.52
C ASP A 58 -6.08 4.57 -8.32
N GLY A 59 -5.11 5.45 -8.53
CA GLY A 59 -5.22 6.89 -8.32
C GLY A 59 -5.18 7.31 -6.85
N HIS A 60 -4.94 6.37 -5.93
CA HIS A 60 -4.79 6.66 -4.51
C HIS A 60 -3.33 6.84 -4.12
N ALA A 61 -3.09 7.78 -3.21
CA ALA A 61 -1.76 8.11 -2.71
C ALA A 61 -1.79 8.37 -1.20
N TYR A 62 -0.63 8.20 -0.56
CA TYR A 62 -0.45 8.56 0.84
C TYR A 62 -0.07 10.03 0.97
N TRP A 63 -0.83 10.77 1.78
CA TRP A 63 -0.64 12.21 1.98
C TRP A 63 -0.21 12.52 3.41
N LEU A 64 0.81 13.37 3.56
CA LEU A 64 1.14 13.97 4.85
C LEU A 64 0.25 15.20 5.08
N VAL A 65 -0.72 15.07 5.98
CA VAL A 65 -1.74 16.11 6.23
C VAL A 65 -1.51 16.81 7.57
N TYR A 66 -1.51 18.14 7.54
CA TYR A 66 -1.49 19.01 8.73
C TYR A 66 -2.14 20.36 8.41
N PRO A 67 -2.69 21.09 9.40
CA PRO A 67 -3.28 22.41 9.17
C PRO A 67 -2.26 23.37 8.56
N THR A 68 -2.63 24.08 7.49
CA THR A 68 -1.74 25.00 6.77
C THR A 68 -1.10 26.03 7.70
N ALA A 69 -1.86 26.56 8.67
CA ALA A 69 -1.37 27.50 9.67
C ALA A 69 -0.23 26.96 10.55
N ARG A 70 -0.10 25.63 10.66
CA ARG A 70 0.91 24.96 11.49
C ARG A 70 2.10 24.42 10.69
N ARG A 71 2.17 24.67 9.38
CA ARG A 71 3.24 24.19 8.49
C ARG A 71 4.65 24.51 8.99
N ASN A 72 4.83 25.68 9.63
CA ASN A 72 6.14 26.18 10.07
C ASN A 72 6.42 25.94 11.55
N VAL A 73 5.54 25.25 12.29
CA VAL A 73 5.84 24.88 13.68
C VAL A 73 7.08 23.97 13.68
N PRO A 74 8.13 24.26 14.47
CA PRO A 74 9.42 23.57 14.37
C PRO A 74 9.32 22.05 14.37
N LYS A 75 8.49 21.46 15.25
CA LYS A 75 8.27 20.00 15.32
C LYS A 75 7.60 19.41 14.08
N ILE A 76 6.65 20.13 13.46
CA ILE A 76 5.96 19.67 12.25
C ILE A 76 6.92 19.73 11.06
N ARG A 77 7.69 20.83 10.95
CA ARG A 77 8.72 20.98 9.92
C ARG A 77 9.77 19.88 10.05
N ALA A 78 10.30 19.66 11.26
CA ALA A 78 11.29 18.63 11.51
C ALA A 78 10.78 17.24 11.11
N PHE A 79 9.56 16.86 11.51
CA PHE A 79 8.97 15.58 11.14
C PHE A 79 8.74 15.46 9.62
N ARG A 80 8.20 16.51 8.98
CA ARG A 80 7.98 16.52 7.52
C ARG A 80 9.29 16.35 6.76
N ASP A 81 10.31 17.10 7.13
CA ASP A 81 11.59 17.08 6.42
C ASP A 81 12.29 15.73 6.63
N TRP A 82 12.21 15.17 7.85
CA TRP A 82 12.68 13.82 8.16
C TRP A 82 11.93 12.73 7.36
N ILE A 83 10.60 12.67 7.42
CA ILE A 83 9.83 11.59 6.78
C ILE A 83 10.00 11.59 5.26
N LEU A 84 10.11 12.77 4.64
CA LEU A 84 10.37 12.87 3.20
C LEU A 84 11.78 12.40 2.84
N ALA A 85 12.78 12.63 3.70
CA ALA A 85 14.14 12.12 3.49
C ALA A 85 14.19 10.59 3.60
N GLU A 86 13.49 9.99 4.57
CA GLU A 86 13.41 8.52 4.71
C GLU A 86 12.78 7.85 3.48
N ILE A 87 11.72 8.44 2.93
CA ILE A 87 11.01 7.87 1.76
C ILE A 87 11.79 8.10 0.46
N ALA A 88 12.56 9.19 0.35
CA ALA A 88 13.38 9.48 -0.83
C ALA A 88 14.57 8.50 -0.98
N CYS A 89 14.99 7.84 0.10
CA CYS A 89 16.10 6.89 0.11
C CYS A 89 15.68 5.43 -0.18
N GLN A 90 14.43 5.20 -0.60
CA GLN A 90 13.77 3.89 -0.58
C GLN A 90 13.51 3.24 -1.94
#